data_AF-A0A933QAD0-F1
#
_entry.id   AF-A0A933QAD0-F1
#
_cell.length_a   1.000
_cell.length_b   1.000
_cell.length_c   1.000
_cell.angle_alpha   90.00
_cell.angle_beta   90.00
_cell.angle_gamma   90.00
#
_symmetry.space_group_name_H-M   'P 1'
#
loop_
_entity.id
_entity.type
_entity.pdbx_description
1 polymer ?
#
loop_
_entity_poly.entity_id
_entity_poly.type
_entity_poly.pdbx_seq_one_letter_code
_entity_poly.pdbx_strand_id
1 'polypeptide(L)'
;MRPVESLAILALAACLNGCSYLGTMVSQAGYSMQQSAAPEQRLYKHMLDRETFFVFGRITNTADLNPAAVAVIAVSDRFRDSEVVDVSHTARMDSYYGLNLPAGDFQLLVASDLDRDGYYDESEVIAARGLSLTPEGIPDRVLGGFDIDLKGREAGPGDPLRVQVAVSTSPVESFFYPKGTIRSLEDPIFDPQMASLGMYEPAVFMEAAPMMFYALEEDAGYKVPVVFVHGINGSARDFADIVARLDRRRFKPWFFHYPSGTDLRQLGTLFYKIFLSGQVVPLGDMPIVVVAHSMGGVIVRDALNLVKG
;
A
#
# COMPACT_ATOMS: atom_id res chain seq x y z
N MET A 1 -40.98 -0.38 25.01
CA MET A 1 -40.04 -1.12 24.13
C MET A 1 -38.82 -0.24 23.90
N ARG A 2 -37.58 -0.62 24.19
CA ARG A 2 -36.95 -1.14 25.43
C ARG A 2 -35.51 -0.59 25.39
N PRO A 3 -35.01 0.18 26.39
CA PRO A 3 -33.59 0.60 26.45
C PRO A 3 -32.62 -0.59 26.64
N VAL A 4 -33.15 -1.77 26.96
CA VAL A 4 -32.41 -3.03 27.10
C VAL A 4 -31.92 -3.57 25.74
N GLU A 5 -32.61 -3.26 24.64
CA GLU A 5 -32.19 -3.68 23.29
C GLU A 5 -30.98 -2.88 22.80
N SER A 6 -30.91 -1.59 23.14
CA SER A 6 -29.75 -0.75 22.82
C SER A 6 -28.49 -1.12 23.61
N LEU A 7 -28.63 -1.54 24.87
CA LEU A 7 -27.48 -2.00 25.69
C LEU A 7 -26.93 -3.36 25.22
N ALA A 8 -27.82 -4.26 24.80
CA ALA A 8 -27.42 -5.56 24.27
C ALA A 8 -26.68 -5.43 22.93
N ILE A 9 -27.10 -4.51 22.06
CA ILE A 9 -26.41 -4.22 20.79
C ILE A 9 -25.04 -3.58 21.04
N LEU A 10 -24.92 -2.68 22.03
CA LEU A 10 -23.64 -2.07 22.40
C LEU A 10 -22.64 -3.09 22.97
N ALA A 11 -23.12 -4.02 23.80
CA ALA A 11 -22.32 -5.10 24.36
C ALA A 11 -21.91 -6.14 23.29
N LEU A 12 -22.79 -6.45 22.33
CA LEU A 12 -22.47 -7.37 21.24
C LEU A 12 -21.45 -6.78 20.25
N ALA A 13 -21.55 -5.47 19.96
CA ALA A 13 -20.58 -4.75 19.15
C ALA A 13 -19.20 -4.64 19.84
N ALA A 14 -19.18 -4.52 21.17
CA ALA A 14 -17.96 -4.54 21.97
C ALA A 14 -17.31 -5.93 22.03
N CYS A 15 -18.09 -7.01 22.06
CA CYS A 15 -17.55 -8.38 22.05
C CYS A 15 -16.94 -8.79 20.71
N LEU A 16 -17.51 -8.33 19.58
CA LEU A 16 -17.00 -8.67 18.24
C LEU A 16 -15.72 -7.89 17.88
N ASN A 17 -15.62 -6.60 18.25
CA ASN A 17 -14.41 -5.80 18.04
C ASN A 17 -13.37 -5.98 19.17
N GLY A 18 -13.80 -6.42 20.36
CA GLY A 18 -12.93 -6.65 21.51
C GLY A 18 -11.94 -7.78 21.30
N CYS A 19 -12.30 -8.81 20.52
CA CYS A 19 -11.39 -9.91 20.17
C CYS A 19 -10.22 -9.44 19.30
N SER A 20 -10.48 -8.62 18.27
CA SER A 20 -9.42 -8.06 17.41
C SER A 20 -8.51 -7.12 18.19
N TYR A 21 -9.09 -6.26 19.04
CA TYR A 21 -8.31 -5.34 19.88
C TYR A 21 -7.40 -6.07 20.87
N LEU A 22 -7.92 -7.06 21.61
CA LEU A 22 -7.12 -7.89 22.52
C LEU A 22 -6.05 -8.69 21.76
N GLY A 23 -6.40 -9.26 20.60
CA GLY A 23 -5.45 -9.95 19.73
C GLY A 23 -4.31 -9.04 19.27
N THR A 24 -4.63 -7.78 18.94
CA THR A 24 -3.64 -6.76 18.59
C THR A 24 -2.71 -6.47 19.76
N MET A 25 -3.25 -6.26 20.97
CA MET A 25 -2.42 -6.02 22.16
C MET A 25 -1.44 -7.17 22.43
N VAL A 26 -1.90 -8.41 22.33
CA VAL A 26 -1.05 -9.59 22.51
C VAL A 26 0.04 -9.63 21.44
N SER A 27 -0.30 -9.34 20.18
CA SER A 27 0.65 -9.30 19.06
C SER A 27 1.70 -8.20 19.26
N GLN A 28 1.28 -7.00 19.66
CA GLN A 28 2.17 -5.87 19.94
C GLN A 28 3.11 -6.12 21.12
N ALA A 29 2.63 -6.80 22.17
CA ALA A 29 3.48 -7.26 23.26
C ALA A 29 4.51 -8.29 22.77
N GLY A 30 4.08 -9.23 21.93
CA GLY A 30 4.96 -10.21 21.27
C GLY A 30 6.05 -9.56 20.43
N TYR A 31 5.68 -8.61 19.56
CA TYR A 31 6.63 -7.85 18.74
C TYR A 31 7.62 -7.06 19.61
N SER A 32 7.15 -6.40 20.67
CA SER A 32 8.02 -5.66 21.58
C SER A 32 9.04 -6.57 22.29
N MET A 33 8.61 -7.75 22.72
CA MET A 33 9.49 -8.74 23.35
C MET A 33 10.53 -9.28 22.36
N GLN A 34 10.11 -9.66 21.15
CA GLN A 34 11.00 -10.14 20.10
C GLN A 34 12.00 -9.05 19.69
N GLN A 35 11.55 -7.81 19.48
CA GLN A 35 12.40 -6.69 19.11
C GLN A 35 13.46 -6.38 20.18
N SER A 36 13.12 -6.60 21.47
CA SER A 36 14.08 -6.42 22.56
C SER A 36 15.12 -7.53 22.64
N ALA A 37 14.76 -8.76 22.22
CA ALA A 37 15.64 -9.93 22.27
C ALA A 37 16.53 -10.06 21.03
N ALA A 38 15.97 -9.82 19.84
CA ALA A 38 16.64 -9.88 18.55
C ALA A 38 16.03 -8.77 17.67
N PRO A 39 16.62 -7.56 17.66
CA PRO A 39 16.10 -6.44 16.90
C PRO A 39 16.09 -6.71 15.39
N GLU A 40 14.98 -6.38 14.73
CA GLU A 40 14.83 -6.50 13.26
C GLU A 40 14.08 -5.27 12.74
N GLN A 41 14.45 -4.76 11.57
CA GLN A 41 13.69 -3.68 10.90
C GLN A 41 12.34 -4.19 10.38
N ARG A 42 12.29 -5.44 9.91
CA ARG A 42 11.04 -6.09 9.48
C ARG A 42 10.03 -6.11 10.63
N LEU A 43 10.45 -6.52 11.81
CA LEU A 43 9.59 -6.57 12.99
C LEU A 43 9.16 -5.15 13.44
N TYR A 44 10.10 -4.21 13.41
CA TYR A 44 9.84 -2.80 13.76
C TYR A 44 8.68 -2.21 12.95
N LYS A 45 8.56 -2.56 11.65
CA LYS A 45 7.48 -2.04 10.79
C LYS A 45 6.07 -2.49 11.22
N HIS A 46 5.93 -3.59 11.97
CA HIS A 46 4.65 -4.10 12.47
C HIS A 46 4.25 -3.53 13.84
N MET A 47 5.13 -2.76 14.49
CA MET A 47 4.87 -2.17 15.81
C MET A 47 4.07 -0.87 15.67
N LEU A 48 2.89 -0.79 16.30
CA LEU A 48 1.96 0.34 16.18
C LEU A 48 2.46 1.63 16.85
N ASP A 49 3.38 1.52 17.81
CA ASP A 49 4.00 2.67 18.47
C ASP A 49 5.19 3.24 17.68
N ARG A 50 5.47 2.67 16.50
CA ARG A 50 6.57 3.07 15.64
C ARG A 50 6.09 3.78 14.38
N GLU A 51 6.85 4.80 14.01
CA GLU A 51 6.63 5.49 12.75
C GLU A 51 7.26 4.71 11.60
N THR A 52 6.51 4.62 10.51
CA THR A 52 6.95 4.07 9.23
C THR A 52 6.76 5.12 8.13
N PHE A 53 7.40 4.88 7.00
CA PHE A 53 7.41 5.71 5.82
C PHE A 53 6.84 4.92 4.65
N PHE A 54 5.94 5.56 3.91
CA PHE A 54 5.49 5.03 2.63
C PHE A 54 6.43 5.49 1.52
N VAL A 55 7.05 4.52 0.84
CA VAL A 55 7.97 4.78 -0.27
C VAL A 55 7.36 4.18 -1.53
N PHE A 56 7.22 4.98 -2.57
CA PHE A 56 6.71 4.51 -3.86
C PHE A 56 7.37 5.24 -5.03
N GLY A 57 7.45 4.53 -6.15
CA GLY A 57 8.09 5.00 -7.38
C GLY A 57 7.81 4.02 -8.50
N ARG A 58 8.43 4.27 -9.66
CA ARG A 58 8.35 3.42 -10.84
C ARG A 58 9.66 2.71 -11.09
N ILE A 59 9.59 1.55 -11.73
CA ILE A 59 10.76 0.94 -12.38
C ILE A 59 10.79 1.44 -13.82
N THR A 60 11.92 2.01 -14.25
CA THR A 60 12.10 2.62 -15.58
C THR A 60 13.20 1.93 -16.38
N ASN A 61 13.21 2.12 -17.71
CA ASN A 61 14.18 1.53 -18.64
C ASN A 61 14.22 -0.02 -18.62
N THR A 62 13.04 -0.64 -18.73
CA THR A 62 12.72 -2.07 -18.53
C THR A 62 13.13 -3.05 -19.64
N ALA A 63 14.08 -2.70 -20.52
CA ALA A 63 14.49 -3.63 -21.57
C ALA A 63 15.07 -4.93 -20.95
N ASP A 64 14.59 -6.09 -21.42
CA ASP A 64 15.11 -7.44 -21.16
C ASP A 64 14.76 -8.15 -19.81
N LEU A 65 13.69 -7.79 -19.09
CA LEU A 65 13.28 -8.56 -17.88
C LEU A 65 12.19 -9.62 -18.15
N ASN A 66 12.03 -10.57 -17.22
CA ASN A 66 10.83 -11.41 -17.14
C ASN A 66 9.68 -10.58 -16.51
N PRO A 67 8.71 -10.07 -17.31
CA PRO A 67 7.72 -9.10 -16.83
C PRO A 67 6.74 -9.68 -15.80
N ALA A 68 6.64 -11.01 -15.70
CA ALA A 68 5.64 -11.69 -14.88
C ALA A 68 6.07 -11.85 -13.42
N ALA A 69 7.37 -11.78 -13.13
CA ALA A 69 7.93 -11.98 -11.81
C ALA A 69 9.05 -10.96 -11.58
N VAL A 70 8.63 -9.76 -11.15
CA VAL A 70 9.53 -8.69 -10.71
C VAL A 70 9.11 -8.29 -9.29
N ALA A 71 10.09 -8.06 -8.42
CA ALA A 71 9.87 -7.52 -7.09
C ALA A 71 10.81 -6.36 -6.82
N VAL A 72 10.36 -5.39 -6.01
CA VAL A 72 11.26 -4.46 -5.32
C VAL A 72 11.40 -4.92 -3.89
N ILE A 73 12.62 -5.23 -3.48
CA ILE A 73 12.97 -5.78 -2.17
C ILE A 73 13.78 -4.72 -1.42
N ALA A 74 13.33 -4.31 -0.23
CA ALA A 74 14.11 -3.46 0.64
C ALA A 74 14.94 -4.33 1.60
N VAL A 75 16.26 -4.19 1.53
CA VAL A 75 17.18 -4.82 2.49
C VAL A 75 17.87 -3.78 3.37
N SER A 76 18.19 -4.14 4.61
CA SER A 76 18.91 -3.28 5.55
C SER A 76 19.97 -4.07 6.29
N ASP A 77 21.14 -3.46 6.50
CA ASP A 77 22.24 -4.05 7.28
C ASP A 77 22.24 -3.57 8.74
N ARG A 78 21.18 -2.89 9.19
CA ARG A 78 21.17 -2.21 10.50
C ARG A 78 21.32 -3.17 11.68
N PHE A 79 20.69 -4.34 11.60
CA PHE A 79 20.69 -5.32 12.69
C PHE A 79 21.23 -6.68 12.26
N ARG A 80 21.08 -7.03 10.98
CA ARG A 80 21.61 -8.25 10.35
C ARG A 80 21.98 -7.94 8.91
N ASP A 81 22.99 -8.60 8.39
CA ASP A 81 23.42 -8.45 7.00
C ASP A 81 22.27 -8.85 6.06
N SER A 82 21.96 -7.95 5.11
CA SER A 82 20.92 -8.11 4.08
C SER A 82 19.54 -8.52 4.63
N GLU A 83 19.12 -7.95 5.76
CA GLU A 83 17.79 -8.19 6.33
C GLU A 83 16.69 -7.73 5.37
N VAL A 84 15.85 -8.65 4.87
CA VAL A 84 14.69 -8.30 4.04
C VAL A 84 13.60 -7.67 4.92
N VAL A 85 13.40 -6.37 4.74
CA VAL A 85 12.47 -5.56 5.55
C VAL A 85 11.07 -5.54 4.96
N ASP A 86 10.98 -5.32 3.63
CA ASP A 86 9.71 -5.30 2.93
C ASP A 86 9.88 -5.69 1.46
N VAL A 87 8.81 -6.22 0.85
CA VAL A 87 8.83 -6.70 -0.53
C VAL A 87 7.58 -6.27 -1.27
N SER A 88 7.77 -5.53 -2.36
CA SER A 88 6.72 -5.19 -3.30
C SER A 88 6.66 -6.24 -4.41
N HIS A 89 5.90 -7.32 -4.19
CA HIS A 89 5.68 -8.37 -5.20
C HIS A 89 4.78 -7.92 -6.37
N THR A 90 4.08 -6.80 -6.20
CA THR A 90 3.23 -6.18 -7.22
C THR A 90 4.01 -5.25 -8.13
N ALA A 91 5.33 -5.12 -7.94
CA ALA A 91 6.19 -4.45 -8.90
C ALA A 91 6.03 -5.13 -10.27
N ARG A 92 5.75 -4.33 -11.29
CA ARG A 92 5.62 -4.79 -12.66
C ARG A 92 6.31 -3.77 -13.54
N MET A 93 6.73 -4.19 -14.74
CA MET A 93 7.27 -3.27 -15.74
C MET A 93 6.33 -2.08 -15.95
N ASP A 94 6.92 -0.89 -15.99
CA ASP A 94 6.24 0.41 -16.17
C ASP A 94 5.16 0.74 -15.13
N SER A 95 5.06 -0.06 -14.06
CA SER A 95 4.14 0.12 -12.94
C SER A 95 4.82 0.79 -11.75
N TYR A 96 3.99 1.24 -10.83
CA TYR A 96 4.44 1.67 -9.51
C TYR A 96 4.69 0.46 -8.61
N TYR A 97 5.69 0.58 -7.75
CA TYR A 97 5.88 -0.25 -6.57
C TYR A 97 5.59 0.60 -5.33
N GLY A 98 5.28 -0.07 -4.22
CA GLY A 98 5.08 0.56 -2.91
C GLY A 98 5.69 -0.29 -1.81
N LEU A 99 6.30 0.37 -0.83
CA LEU A 99 6.93 -0.24 0.35
C LEU A 99 6.54 0.57 1.60
N ASN A 100 6.43 -0.12 2.73
CA ASN A 100 6.26 0.47 4.05
C ASN A 100 7.49 0.16 4.91
N LEU A 101 8.33 1.18 5.14
CA LEU A 101 9.64 1.01 5.74
C LEU A 101 9.79 1.83 7.02
N PRO A 102 10.48 1.32 8.06
CA PRO A 102 10.86 2.12 9.21
C PRO A 102 11.95 3.14 8.88
N ALA A 103 12.27 4.03 9.82
CA ALA A 103 13.44 4.91 9.68
C ALA A 103 14.74 4.08 9.58
N GLY A 104 15.64 4.47 8.68
CA GLY A 104 16.92 3.81 8.50
C GLY A 104 17.46 3.91 7.07
N ASP A 105 18.55 3.19 6.85
CA ASP A 105 19.21 3.06 5.56
C ASP A 105 18.90 1.69 4.94
N PHE A 106 18.61 1.71 3.65
CA PHE A 106 18.17 0.55 2.88
C PHE A 106 18.85 0.51 1.52
N GLN A 107 18.99 -0.69 0.98
CA GLN A 107 19.20 -0.93 -0.45
C GLN A 107 17.89 -1.44 -1.04
N LEU A 108 17.35 -0.73 -2.04
CA LEU A 108 16.21 -1.21 -2.81
C LEU A 108 16.72 -2.03 -3.98
N LEU A 109 16.48 -3.33 -3.94
CA LEU A 109 16.85 -4.28 -4.98
C LEU A 109 15.66 -4.50 -5.89
N VAL A 110 15.90 -4.47 -7.20
CA VAL A 110 14.94 -4.99 -8.17
C VAL A 110 15.43 -6.37 -8.56
N ALA A 111 14.59 -7.38 -8.34
CA ALA A 111 14.87 -8.77 -8.70
C ALA A 111 13.83 -9.29 -9.67
N SER A 112 14.24 -10.21 -10.55
CA SER A 112 13.34 -10.89 -11.48
C SER A 112 13.66 -12.38 -11.50
N ASP A 113 12.64 -13.23 -11.34
CA ASP A 113 12.80 -14.69 -11.36
C ASP A 113 13.10 -15.14 -12.80
N LEU A 114 14.39 -15.21 -13.12
CA LEU A 114 14.93 -15.48 -14.45
C LEU A 114 14.99 -16.98 -14.72
N ASP A 115 15.30 -17.78 -13.70
CA ASP A 115 15.44 -19.23 -13.83
C ASP A 115 14.14 -20.01 -13.57
N ARG A 116 13.11 -19.33 -13.03
CA ARG A 116 11.76 -19.83 -12.75
C ARG A 116 11.71 -20.87 -11.64
N ASP A 117 12.60 -20.77 -10.65
CA ASP A 117 12.61 -21.65 -9.48
C ASP A 117 11.60 -21.23 -8.40
N GLY A 118 10.99 -20.05 -8.53
CA GLY A 118 9.99 -19.52 -7.59
C GLY A 118 10.59 -18.77 -6.39
N TYR A 119 11.89 -18.45 -6.44
CA TYR A 119 12.58 -17.58 -5.51
C TYR A 119 13.23 -16.42 -6.29
N TYR A 120 13.56 -15.36 -5.56
CA TYR A 120 14.46 -14.31 -5.99
C TYR A 120 15.78 -14.49 -5.23
N ASP A 121 16.90 -14.57 -5.95
CA ASP A 121 18.24 -14.66 -5.38
C ASP A 121 19.18 -13.51 -5.79
N GLU A 122 20.40 -13.49 -5.25
CA GLU A 122 21.39 -12.44 -5.54
C GLU A 122 21.82 -12.38 -7.01
N SER A 123 21.77 -13.50 -7.73
CA SER A 123 22.11 -13.58 -9.15
C SER A 123 21.02 -13.00 -10.05
N GLU A 124 19.80 -12.93 -9.52
CA GLU A 124 18.60 -12.41 -10.15
C GLU A 124 18.33 -10.93 -9.84
N VAL A 125 19.20 -10.30 -9.03
CA VAL A 125 19.18 -8.86 -8.81
C VAL A 125 19.66 -8.13 -10.07
N ILE A 126 18.74 -7.36 -10.65
CA ILE A 126 18.95 -6.63 -11.91
C ILE A 126 19.36 -5.18 -11.67
N ALA A 127 18.95 -4.58 -10.55
CA ALA A 127 19.31 -3.23 -10.15
C ALA A 127 19.28 -3.06 -8.63
N ALA A 128 20.04 -2.10 -8.13
CA ALA A 128 20.03 -1.66 -6.74
C ALA A 128 20.01 -0.13 -6.68
N ARG A 129 19.42 0.42 -5.60
CA ARG A 129 19.44 1.85 -5.30
C ARG A 129 19.43 2.08 -3.79
N GLY A 130 20.40 2.84 -3.31
CA GLY A 130 20.43 3.28 -1.91
C GLY A 130 19.27 4.22 -1.54
N LEU A 131 18.72 4.05 -0.34
CA LEU A 131 17.64 4.84 0.23
C LEU A 131 17.92 5.13 1.71
N SER A 132 17.79 6.39 2.13
CA SER A 132 17.85 6.79 3.54
C SER A 132 16.56 7.48 3.95
N LEU A 133 15.96 7.02 5.05
CA LEU A 133 14.68 7.49 5.56
C LEU A 133 14.87 8.07 6.97
N THR A 134 14.75 9.40 7.06
CA THR A 134 14.82 10.12 8.34
C THR A 134 13.58 10.98 8.55
N PRO A 135 13.10 11.09 9.81
CA PRO A 135 12.01 11.99 10.18
C PRO A 135 12.20 13.44 9.72
N GLU A 136 13.44 13.92 9.73
CA GLU A 136 13.83 15.28 9.38
C GLU A 136 13.84 15.48 7.86
N GLY A 137 14.28 14.47 7.10
CA GLY A 137 14.34 14.52 5.64
C GLY A 137 12.97 14.36 4.98
N ILE A 138 12.07 13.58 5.59
CA ILE A 138 10.74 13.27 5.05
C ILE A 138 9.71 13.51 6.17
N PRO A 139 9.36 14.78 6.46
CA PRO A 139 8.51 15.15 7.59
C PRO A 139 7.10 14.57 7.48
N ASP A 140 6.57 14.42 6.25
CA ASP A 140 5.25 13.84 6.02
C ASP A 140 5.27 12.31 5.96
N ARG A 141 6.45 11.69 6.13
CA ARG A 141 6.70 10.23 6.05
C ARG A 141 6.26 9.58 4.73
N VAL A 142 6.01 10.35 3.68
CA VAL A 142 5.63 9.83 2.37
C VAL A 142 6.63 10.27 1.31
N LEU A 143 7.43 9.33 0.81
CA LEU A 143 8.40 9.51 -0.25
C LEU A 143 7.85 8.95 -1.57
N GLY A 144 7.30 9.84 -2.40
CA GLY A 144 6.84 9.50 -3.75
C GLY A 144 7.83 9.90 -4.84
N GLY A 145 7.76 9.23 -6.00
CA GLY A 145 8.62 9.52 -7.15
C GLY A 145 10.06 9.00 -6.98
N PHE A 146 10.25 8.00 -6.13
CA PHE A 146 11.55 7.38 -5.91
C PHE A 146 11.86 6.35 -7.01
N ASP A 147 11.92 6.80 -8.27
CA ASP A 147 11.98 5.90 -9.43
C ASP A 147 13.33 5.16 -9.55
N ILE A 148 13.31 3.85 -9.80
CA ILE A 148 14.51 3.03 -9.97
C ILE A 148 14.81 2.88 -11.47
N ASP A 149 16.00 3.30 -11.89
CA ASP A 149 16.48 3.19 -13.28
C ASP A 149 17.39 1.96 -13.42
N LEU A 150 17.00 1.01 -14.28
CA LEU A 150 17.76 -0.21 -14.53
C LEU A 150 19.08 0.01 -15.30
N LYS A 151 19.25 1.14 -15.99
CA LYS A 151 20.51 1.44 -16.71
C LYS A 151 21.63 1.87 -15.77
N GLY A 152 21.29 2.45 -14.62
CA GLY A 152 22.24 2.97 -13.63
C GLY A 152 22.69 1.93 -12.61
N ARG A 153 22.89 0.67 -13.03
CA ARG A 153 23.10 -0.49 -12.16
C ARG A 153 24.17 -0.22 -11.09
N GLU A 154 23.74 -0.16 -9.84
CA GLU A 154 24.62 -0.34 -8.68
C GLU A 154 24.83 -1.84 -8.45
N ALA A 155 25.98 -2.21 -7.87
CA ALA A 155 26.22 -3.59 -7.48
C ALA A 155 25.21 -3.98 -6.38
N GLY A 156 24.52 -5.12 -6.56
CA GLY A 156 23.69 -5.70 -5.51
C GLY A 156 24.55 -6.17 -4.31
N PRO A 157 23.92 -6.52 -3.19
CA PRO A 157 24.63 -7.06 -2.03
C PRO A 157 25.40 -8.34 -2.40
N GLY A 158 26.51 -8.59 -1.70
CA GLY A 158 27.33 -9.80 -1.88
C GLY A 158 26.90 -10.99 -1.02
N ASP A 159 25.86 -10.83 -0.21
CA ASP A 159 25.35 -11.81 0.75
C ASP A 159 24.14 -12.58 0.19
N PRO A 160 23.84 -13.78 0.71
CA PRO A 160 22.79 -14.62 0.14
C PRO A 160 21.41 -13.96 0.31
N LEU A 161 20.76 -13.70 -0.82
CA LEU A 161 19.38 -13.24 -0.87
C LEU A 161 18.50 -14.45 -1.21
N ARG A 162 17.40 -14.64 -0.46
CA ARG A 162 16.40 -15.63 -0.86
C ARG A 162 15.01 -15.20 -0.44
N VAL A 163 14.22 -14.77 -1.42
CA VAL A 163 12.85 -14.29 -1.21
C VAL A 163 11.89 -15.10 -2.06
N GLN A 164 10.82 -15.63 -1.47
CA GLN A 164 9.84 -16.39 -2.24
C GLN A 164 9.07 -15.48 -3.21
N VAL A 165 8.88 -15.94 -4.44
CA VAL A 165 8.02 -15.25 -5.42
C VAL A 165 6.56 -15.38 -4.97
N ALA A 166 5.86 -14.27 -4.78
CA ALA A 166 4.43 -14.29 -4.58
C ALA A 166 3.73 -14.52 -5.93
N VAL A 167 3.09 -15.69 -6.08
CA VAL A 167 2.25 -16.00 -7.24
C VAL A 167 0.98 -15.15 -7.15
N SER A 168 0.97 -14.03 -7.86
CA SER A 168 -0.27 -13.26 -8.05
C SER A 168 -1.06 -13.88 -9.19
N THR A 169 -2.32 -14.27 -8.93
CA THR A 169 -3.28 -14.54 -9.99
C THR A 169 -3.37 -13.31 -10.87
N SER A 170 -2.95 -13.41 -12.13
CA SER A 170 -2.83 -12.28 -13.06
C SER A 170 -4.11 -11.46 -13.05
N PRO A 171 -4.11 -10.28 -12.40
CA PRO A 171 -5.26 -9.42 -12.44
C PRO A 171 -5.37 -8.82 -13.84
N VAL A 172 -6.53 -8.25 -14.16
CA VAL A 172 -6.68 -7.49 -15.40
C VAL A 172 -5.60 -6.41 -15.43
N GLU A 173 -4.69 -6.50 -16.40
CA GLU A 173 -3.65 -5.50 -16.59
C GLU A 173 -4.27 -4.19 -17.07
N SER A 174 -3.71 -3.08 -16.59
CA SER A 174 -4.07 -1.74 -17.03
C SER A 174 -2.91 -1.11 -17.79
N PHE A 175 -3.22 -0.34 -18.82
CA PHE A 175 -2.29 0.52 -19.55
C PHE A 175 -2.17 1.92 -18.93
N PHE A 176 -3.13 2.32 -18.10
CA PHE A 176 -3.25 3.69 -17.59
C PHE A 176 -3.04 3.79 -16.07
N TYR A 177 -3.40 2.74 -15.34
CA TYR A 177 -3.26 2.66 -13.89
C TYR A 177 -2.09 1.78 -13.51
N PRO A 178 -1.56 1.91 -12.27
CA PRO A 178 -0.61 0.93 -11.76
C PRO A 178 -1.17 -0.49 -11.92
N LYS A 179 -0.30 -1.44 -12.25
CA LYS A 179 -0.72 -2.82 -12.45
C LYS A 179 -1.27 -3.40 -11.14
N GLY A 180 -2.31 -4.22 -11.26
CA GLY A 180 -2.96 -4.82 -10.10
C GLY A 180 -3.98 -3.91 -9.40
N THR A 181 -4.37 -2.80 -10.00
CA THR A 181 -5.38 -1.88 -9.44
C THR A 181 -6.80 -2.14 -9.97
N ILE A 182 -6.95 -2.78 -11.14
CA ILE A 182 -8.27 -3.18 -11.65
C ILE A 182 -8.77 -4.40 -10.86
N ARG A 183 -9.86 -4.23 -10.10
CA ARG A 183 -10.43 -5.23 -9.20
C ARG A 183 -11.96 -5.16 -9.21
N SER A 184 -12.62 -6.31 -9.07
CA SER A 184 -14.08 -6.33 -8.81
C SER A 184 -14.36 -5.93 -7.37
N LEU A 185 -15.57 -5.44 -7.06
CA LEU A 185 -15.94 -5.16 -5.66
C LEU A 185 -15.99 -6.43 -4.82
N GLU A 186 -16.25 -7.58 -5.44
CA GLU A 186 -16.25 -8.92 -4.83
C GLU A 186 -14.84 -9.47 -4.58
N ASP A 187 -13.79 -8.75 -4.98
CA ASP A 187 -12.42 -9.18 -4.72
C ASP A 187 -12.18 -9.27 -3.19
N PRO A 188 -11.54 -10.35 -2.69
CA PRO A 188 -11.26 -10.53 -1.26
C PRO A 188 -10.46 -9.38 -0.63
N ILE A 189 -9.70 -8.61 -1.42
CA ILE A 189 -8.99 -7.43 -0.91
C ILE A 189 -9.94 -6.41 -0.27
N PHE A 190 -11.22 -6.40 -0.65
CA PHE A 190 -12.25 -5.50 -0.10
C PHE A 190 -13.16 -6.17 0.94
N ASP A 191 -12.84 -7.39 1.39
CA ASP A 191 -13.59 -8.09 2.44
C ASP A 191 -13.55 -7.32 3.78
N PRO A 192 -14.58 -7.45 4.63
CA PRO A 192 -14.57 -6.84 5.97
C PRO A 192 -13.37 -7.26 6.83
N GLN A 193 -12.82 -8.46 6.63
CA GLN A 193 -11.61 -8.91 7.30
C GLN A 193 -10.40 -8.05 6.93
N MET A 194 -10.27 -7.62 5.67
CA MET A 194 -9.23 -6.69 5.24
C MET A 194 -9.40 -5.31 5.85
N ALA A 195 -10.65 -4.83 6.00
CA ALA A 195 -10.93 -3.57 6.69
C ALA A 195 -10.50 -3.62 8.17
N SER A 196 -10.81 -4.73 8.85
CA SER A 196 -10.39 -4.97 10.24
C SER A 196 -8.88 -5.08 10.34
N LEU A 197 -8.24 -5.81 9.42
CA LEU A 197 -6.78 -5.92 9.36
C LEU A 197 -6.14 -4.54 9.17
N GLY A 198 -6.67 -3.70 8.28
CA GLY A 198 -6.19 -2.35 8.05
C GLY A 198 -6.33 -1.41 9.26
N MET A 199 -7.28 -1.68 10.16
CA MET A 199 -7.45 -0.93 11.42
C MET A 199 -6.45 -1.37 12.50
N TYR A 200 -6.22 -2.68 12.63
CA TYR A 200 -5.53 -3.26 13.78
C TYR A 200 -4.08 -3.69 13.49
N GLU A 201 -3.78 -4.07 12.24
CA GLU A 201 -2.48 -4.54 11.77
C GLU A 201 -2.15 -3.91 10.39
N PRO A 202 -1.98 -2.57 10.34
CA PRO A 202 -1.82 -1.82 9.09
C PRO A 202 -0.62 -2.28 8.26
N ALA A 203 0.47 -2.72 8.89
CA ALA A 203 1.64 -3.26 8.19
C ALA A 203 1.32 -4.54 7.42
N VAL A 204 0.50 -5.43 7.98
CA VAL A 204 0.07 -6.68 7.32
C VAL A 204 -0.90 -6.36 6.19
N PHE A 205 -1.80 -5.38 6.38
CA PHE A 205 -2.63 -4.87 5.29
C PHE A 205 -1.78 -4.38 4.10
N MET A 206 -0.70 -3.66 4.38
CA MET A 206 0.19 -3.12 3.34
C MET A 206 0.92 -4.19 2.54
N GLU A 207 1.25 -5.32 3.15
CA GLU A 207 1.83 -6.46 2.43
C GLU A 207 0.84 -7.07 1.42
N ALA A 208 -0.46 -7.01 1.71
CA ALA A 208 -1.51 -7.53 0.83
C ALA A 208 -2.03 -6.49 -0.19
N ALA A 209 -2.05 -5.20 0.17
CA ALA A 209 -2.72 -4.14 -0.58
C ALA A 209 -1.87 -2.84 -0.71
N PRO A 210 -0.62 -2.91 -1.22
CA PRO A 210 0.35 -1.81 -1.09
C PRO A 210 0.03 -0.53 -1.88
N MET A 211 -0.79 -0.63 -2.93
CA MET A 211 -1.00 0.46 -3.89
C MET A 211 -2.07 1.47 -3.48
N MET A 212 -2.97 1.09 -2.57
CA MET A 212 -4.14 1.84 -2.08
C MET A 212 -5.09 2.46 -3.12
N PHE A 213 -4.79 2.38 -4.42
CA PHE A 213 -5.61 2.83 -5.53
C PHE A 213 -6.21 1.64 -6.25
N TYR A 214 -7.53 1.65 -6.45
CA TYR A 214 -8.23 0.62 -7.20
C TYR A 214 -9.29 1.21 -8.12
N ALA A 215 -9.55 0.50 -9.22
CA ALA A 215 -10.58 0.84 -10.20
C ALA A 215 -11.39 -0.43 -10.57
N LEU A 216 -12.63 -0.26 -11.03
CA LEU A 216 -13.44 -1.42 -11.47
C LEU A 216 -13.24 -1.78 -12.94
N GLU A 217 -12.74 -0.84 -13.73
CA GLU A 217 -12.56 -0.99 -15.17
C GLU A 217 -11.36 -0.16 -15.61
N GLU A 218 -10.83 -0.49 -16.79
CA GLU A 218 -9.77 0.27 -17.45
C GLU A 218 -10.22 1.71 -17.77
N ASP A 219 -9.25 2.61 -18.00
CA ASP A 219 -9.51 3.93 -18.55
C ASP A 219 -9.98 3.89 -20.02
N ALA A 220 -11.26 3.55 -20.21
CA ALA A 220 -11.91 3.60 -21.51
C ALA A 220 -12.64 4.94 -21.71
N GLY A 221 -11.91 5.91 -22.27
CA GLY A 221 -12.45 7.19 -22.74
C GLY A 221 -12.58 8.28 -21.68
N TYR A 222 -13.13 9.42 -22.08
CA TYR A 222 -13.19 10.62 -21.24
C TYR A 222 -14.37 10.57 -20.25
N LYS A 223 -14.22 9.79 -19.17
CA LYS A 223 -15.16 9.73 -18.03
C LYS A 223 -14.61 10.52 -16.84
N VAL A 224 -15.46 11.18 -16.07
CA VAL A 224 -15.05 11.88 -14.85
C VAL A 224 -14.80 10.86 -13.73
N PRO A 225 -13.60 10.82 -13.12
CA PRO A 225 -13.35 9.94 -11.99
C PRO A 225 -14.13 10.37 -10.75
N VAL A 226 -14.71 9.40 -10.07
CA VAL A 226 -15.33 9.54 -8.75
C VAL A 226 -14.51 8.71 -7.77
N VAL A 227 -13.69 9.38 -6.95
CA VAL A 227 -12.85 8.72 -5.95
C VAL A 227 -13.65 8.53 -4.67
N PHE A 228 -13.91 7.28 -4.33
CA PHE A 228 -14.55 6.86 -3.10
C PHE A 228 -13.51 6.64 -2.01
N VAL A 229 -13.72 7.27 -0.85
CA VAL A 229 -12.80 7.24 0.29
C VAL A 229 -13.56 6.75 1.51
N HIS A 230 -13.29 5.50 1.91
CA HIS A 230 -13.98 4.84 3.02
C HIS A 230 -13.61 5.46 4.37
N GLY A 231 -14.34 5.08 5.41
CA GLY A 231 -14.07 5.51 6.79
C GLY A 231 -13.15 4.55 7.53
N ILE A 232 -13.08 4.72 8.86
CA ILE A 232 -12.42 3.76 9.75
C ILE A 232 -13.08 2.38 9.62
N ASN A 233 -12.28 1.32 9.54
CA ASN A 233 -12.75 -0.05 9.38
C ASN A 233 -13.70 -0.24 8.17
N GLY A 234 -13.50 0.54 7.11
CA GLY A 234 -14.29 0.50 5.88
C GLY A 234 -13.54 -0.11 4.70
N SER A 235 -14.25 -0.30 3.58
CA SER A 235 -13.66 -0.76 2.32
C SER A 235 -14.39 -0.18 1.11
N ALA A 236 -13.92 -0.52 -0.11
CA ALA A 236 -14.60 -0.15 -1.36
C ALA A 236 -16.07 -0.64 -1.40
N ARG A 237 -16.39 -1.74 -0.69
CA ARG A 237 -17.74 -2.32 -0.66
C ARG A 237 -18.77 -1.45 0.06
N ASP A 238 -18.32 -0.55 0.94
CA ASP A 238 -19.22 0.41 1.63
C ASP A 238 -19.98 1.30 0.62
N PHE A 239 -19.43 1.43 -0.59
CA PHE A 239 -20.00 2.26 -1.65
C PHE A 239 -20.73 1.45 -2.73
N ALA A 240 -20.89 0.13 -2.57
CA ALA A 240 -21.45 -0.75 -3.61
C ALA A 240 -22.82 -0.27 -4.13
N ASP A 241 -23.72 0.15 -3.23
CA ASP A 241 -25.04 0.67 -3.61
C ASP A 241 -24.97 1.98 -4.41
N ILE A 242 -24.02 2.86 -4.09
CA ILE A 242 -23.80 4.11 -4.81
C ILE A 242 -23.21 3.82 -6.19
N VAL A 243 -22.20 2.94 -6.24
CA VAL A 243 -21.53 2.51 -7.47
C VAL A 243 -22.50 1.83 -8.43
N ALA A 244 -23.41 0.99 -7.93
CA ALA A 244 -24.43 0.31 -8.73
C ALA A 244 -25.42 1.28 -9.41
N ARG A 245 -25.58 2.49 -8.86
CA ARG A 245 -26.48 3.53 -9.38
C ARG A 245 -25.75 4.65 -10.12
N LEU A 246 -24.42 4.60 -10.18
CA LEU A 246 -23.59 5.60 -10.84
C LEU A 246 -23.77 5.52 -12.37
N ASP A 247 -23.94 6.66 -13.05
CA ASP A 247 -23.97 6.69 -14.52
C ASP A 247 -22.57 6.39 -15.10
N ARG A 248 -22.29 5.11 -15.33
CA ARG A 248 -20.99 4.59 -15.82
C ARG A 248 -20.61 5.02 -17.24
N ARG A 249 -21.49 5.73 -17.94
CA ARG A 249 -21.18 6.39 -19.23
C ARG A 249 -20.48 7.73 -19.03
N ARG A 250 -20.71 8.39 -17.88
CA ARG A 250 -20.17 9.71 -17.55
C ARG A 250 -19.10 9.65 -16.46
N PHE A 251 -19.24 8.71 -15.54
CA PHE A 251 -18.39 8.60 -14.36
C PHE A 251 -17.70 7.25 -14.28
N LYS A 252 -16.46 7.23 -13.80
CA LYS A 252 -15.72 5.99 -13.48
C LYS A 252 -15.39 5.96 -11.99
N PRO A 253 -15.72 4.88 -11.26
CA PRO A 253 -15.44 4.78 -9.85
C PRO A 253 -13.99 4.35 -9.62
N TRP A 254 -13.32 5.10 -8.75
CA TRP A 254 -12.02 4.79 -8.19
C TRP A 254 -12.14 4.68 -6.67
N PHE A 255 -11.24 3.95 -6.05
CA PHE A 255 -11.24 3.74 -4.61
C PHE A 255 -9.87 4.05 -4.04
N PHE A 256 -9.87 4.85 -2.98
CA PHE A 256 -8.74 4.88 -2.06
C PHE A 256 -9.03 3.85 -0.96
N HIS A 257 -8.40 2.68 -1.08
CA HIS A 257 -8.54 1.59 -0.12
C HIS A 257 -7.28 1.47 0.72
N TYR A 258 -7.36 1.89 1.97
CA TYR A 258 -6.20 2.17 2.80
C TYR A 258 -6.34 1.57 4.21
N PRO A 259 -5.22 1.28 4.90
CA PRO A 259 -5.26 0.79 6.27
C PRO A 259 -5.65 1.90 7.24
N SER A 260 -6.88 1.84 7.74
CA SER A 260 -7.45 2.89 8.60
C SER A 260 -6.78 3.11 9.97
N GLY A 261 -5.90 2.20 10.41
CA GLY A 261 -5.08 2.35 11.61
C GLY A 261 -3.81 3.18 11.41
N THR A 262 -3.55 3.64 10.19
CA THR A 262 -2.36 4.43 9.82
C THR A 262 -2.54 5.91 10.16
N ASP A 263 -1.43 6.61 10.34
CA ASP A 263 -1.41 8.06 10.55
C ASP A 263 -2.18 8.83 9.47
N LEU A 264 -3.08 9.72 9.91
CA LEU A 264 -3.99 10.45 9.03
C LEU A 264 -3.27 11.44 8.11
N ARG A 265 -2.15 12.03 8.53
CA ARG A 265 -1.40 12.98 7.71
C ARG A 265 -0.64 12.25 6.61
N GLN A 266 -0.11 11.06 6.91
CA GLN A 266 0.45 10.18 5.88
C GLN A 266 -0.60 9.80 4.84
N LEU A 267 -1.79 9.40 5.29
CA LEU A 267 -2.90 9.05 4.40
C LEU A 267 -3.38 10.25 3.56
N GLY A 268 -3.45 11.45 4.14
CA GLY A 268 -3.75 12.69 3.41
C GLY A 268 -2.71 12.99 2.32
N THR A 269 -1.44 12.86 2.66
CA THR A 269 -0.33 13.04 1.70
C THR A 269 -0.34 11.99 0.59
N LEU A 270 -0.61 10.73 0.92
CA LEU A 270 -0.77 9.65 -0.06
C LEU A 270 -1.95 9.90 -0.98
N PHE A 271 -3.12 10.26 -0.44
CA PHE A 271 -4.29 10.60 -1.25
C PHE A 271 -3.98 11.72 -2.24
N TYR A 272 -3.34 12.80 -1.77
CA TYR A 272 -2.91 13.89 -2.63
C TYR A 272 -1.97 13.40 -3.74
N LYS A 273 -0.91 12.66 -3.39
CA LYS A 273 0.07 12.20 -4.39
C LYS A 273 -0.56 11.24 -5.41
N ILE A 274 -1.44 10.34 -4.99
CA ILE A 274 -2.07 9.36 -5.87
C ILE A 274 -3.09 10.03 -6.81
N PHE A 275 -4.00 10.85 -6.27
CA PHE A 275 -5.18 11.30 -7.02
C PHE A 275 -5.16 12.75 -7.47
N LEU A 276 -4.44 13.64 -6.78
CA LEU A 276 -4.54 15.09 -6.97
C LEU A 276 -3.28 15.72 -7.55
N SER A 277 -2.11 15.12 -7.33
CA SER A 277 -0.83 15.68 -7.76
C SER A 277 -0.54 15.50 -9.26
N GLY A 278 -1.28 14.62 -9.93
CA GLY A 278 -0.99 14.18 -11.31
C GLY A 278 0.23 13.26 -11.44
N GLN A 279 0.91 12.92 -10.34
CA GLN A 279 2.11 12.07 -10.37
C GLN A 279 1.82 10.61 -10.67
N VAL A 280 0.75 10.05 -10.11
CA VAL A 280 0.40 8.62 -10.27
C VAL A 280 -0.62 8.41 -11.37
N VAL A 281 -1.69 9.21 -11.36
CA VAL A 281 -2.71 9.20 -12.42
C VAL A 281 -2.81 10.59 -13.03
N PRO A 282 -2.30 10.81 -14.26
CA PRO A 282 -2.32 12.13 -14.88
C PRO A 282 -3.73 12.46 -15.38
N LEU A 283 -4.42 13.35 -14.68
CA LEU A 283 -5.79 13.78 -15.03
C LEU A 283 -5.83 14.97 -16.00
N GLY A 284 -4.72 15.73 -16.14
CA GLY A 284 -4.73 17.00 -16.87
C GLY A 284 -5.78 17.95 -16.31
N ASP A 285 -6.60 18.54 -17.18
CA ASP A 285 -7.70 19.45 -16.80
C ASP A 285 -9.01 18.71 -16.46
N MET A 286 -9.00 17.37 -16.42
CA MET A 286 -10.20 16.59 -16.11
C MET A 286 -10.65 16.85 -14.66
N PRO A 287 -11.92 17.22 -14.44
CA PRO A 287 -12.42 17.38 -13.08
C PRO A 287 -12.44 16.03 -12.36
N ILE A 288 -12.29 16.07 -11.03
CA ILE A 288 -12.40 14.90 -10.15
C ILE A 288 -13.53 15.13 -9.15
N VAL A 289 -14.33 14.10 -8.89
CA VAL A 289 -15.33 14.10 -7.82
C VAL A 289 -14.81 13.21 -6.70
N VAL A 290 -14.92 13.68 -5.45
CA VAL A 290 -14.52 12.90 -4.28
C VAL A 290 -15.74 12.65 -3.40
N VAL A 291 -15.99 11.38 -3.08
CA VAL A 291 -17.06 10.95 -2.16
C VAL A 291 -16.39 10.31 -0.96
N ALA A 292 -16.42 10.99 0.18
CA ALA A 292 -15.71 10.58 1.38
C ALA A 292 -16.67 10.34 2.54
N HIS A 293 -16.43 9.28 3.31
CA HIS A 293 -17.24 8.90 4.47
C HIS A 293 -16.44 8.95 5.77
N SER A 294 -16.98 9.57 6.82
CA SER A 294 -16.41 9.60 8.17
C SER A 294 -14.92 10.03 8.15
N MET A 295 -14.01 9.20 8.65
CA MET A 295 -12.56 9.42 8.66
C MET A 295 -11.98 9.72 7.26
N GLY A 296 -12.56 9.15 6.19
CA GLY A 296 -12.15 9.45 4.82
C GLY A 296 -12.31 10.93 4.47
N GLY A 297 -13.30 11.63 5.05
CA GLY A 297 -13.47 13.07 4.86
C GLY A 297 -12.36 13.90 5.49
N VAL A 298 -11.78 13.43 6.60
CA VAL A 298 -10.63 14.07 7.25
C VAL A 298 -9.38 13.96 6.38
N ILE A 299 -9.14 12.76 5.83
CA ILE A 299 -8.03 12.48 4.91
C ILE A 299 -8.12 13.38 3.67
N VAL A 300 -9.29 13.43 3.03
CA VAL A 300 -9.50 14.26 1.84
C VAL A 300 -9.31 15.74 2.16
N ARG A 301 -9.81 16.20 3.31
CA ARG A 301 -9.60 17.59 3.75
C ARG A 301 -8.12 17.90 3.93
N ASP A 302 -7.35 17.02 4.56
CA ASP A 302 -5.91 17.19 4.74
C ASP A 302 -5.18 17.25 3.38
N ALA A 303 -5.51 16.32 2.47
CA ALA A 303 -4.97 16.28 1.12
C ALA A 303 -5.27 17.57 0.31
N LEU A 304 -6.47 18.13 0.44
CA LEU A 304 -6.85 19.36 -0.24
C LEU A 304 -6.04 20.58 0.24
N ASN A 305 -5.52 20.58 1.47
CA ASN A 305 -4.62 21.65 1.93
C ASN A 305 -3.26 21.62 1.21
N LEU A 306 -2.90 20.50 0.57
CA LEU A 306 -1.66 20.35 -0.20
C LEU A 306 -1.82 20.79 -1.66
N VAL A 307 -3.06 20.91 -2.16
CA VAL A 307 -3.33 21.45 -3.49
C VAL A 307 -3.02 22.94 -3.46
N LYS A 308 -1.90 23.34 -4.07
CA LYS A 308 -1.61 24.74 -4.30
C LYS A 308 -2.55 25.26 -5.39
N GLY A 309 -3.34 26.29 -5.05
CA GLY A 309 -4.13 27.04 -6.03
C GLY A 309 -3.28 27.86 -6.98
#